data_AF-A0A7T5JSR5-F1
#
_entry.id   AF-A0A7T5JSR5-F1
#
_cell.length_a   1.000
_cell.length_b   1.000
_cell.length_c   1.000
_cell.angle_alpha   90.00
_cell.angle_beta   90.00
_cell.angle_gamma   90.00
#
_symmetry.space_group_name_H-M   'P 1'
#
loop_
_entity.id
_entity.type
_entity.pdbx_description
1 polymer ?
#
loop_
_entity_poly.entity_id
_entity_poly.type
_entity_poly.pdbx_seq_one_letter_code
_entity_poly.pdbx_strand_id
1 'polypeptide(L)'
;MSTRTRVLLRSLFGLALATSCTSIPPSPHAYALARLVTPSDNTLRDHLFPVKSRQYYESRGEAVWNVPTKERAVAITFDDGPNPKFTPRVLKLLHKYRAHATFFVIGANVDQHPELVQQEVDEGHEVANHTYNHKNIRTQSQDELEDEIERTQQSIERAAGKRSILFRPPTGYYSSTVIQAAKEQGCLVVIWSWDQDTRDWERETTADSIVQSVLSHLHNGDIILFHDRAGDRSETLRALHRILPELQERGYECLTVSELLRLKNPTQTSPDA
;
A
#
# COMPACT_ATOMS: atom_id res chain seq x y z
N MET A 1 0.49 67.76 14.07
CA MET A 1 -0.94 67.96 14.41
C MET A 1 -1.64 66.64 14.08
N SER A 2 -2.39 65.94 14.94
CA SER A 2 -2.86 66.13 16.33
C SER A 2 -2.80 64.75 17.04
N THR A 3 -2.37 64.54 18.30
CA THR A 3 -3.11 64.68 19.58
C THR A 3 -4.60 64.22 19.53
N ARG A 4 -5.23 63.49 20.46
CA ARG A 4 -4.98 62.88 21.81
C ARG A 4 -6.03 61.72 21.97
N THR A 5 -6.11 60.81 22.96
CA THR A 5 -5.39 60.46 24.21
C THR A 5 -5.73 58.99 24.60
N ARG A 6 -5.02 58.37 25.57
CA ARG A 6 -5.32 57.01 26.13
C ARG A 6 -6.59 56.96 27.00
N VAL A 7 -7.19 55.76 27.13
CA VAL A 7 -7.85 55.29 28.37
C VAL A 7 -7.39 53.86 28.68
N LEU A 8 -7.15 53.54 29.96
CA LEU A 8 -6.89 52.19 30.46
C LEU A 8 -8.18 51.58 31.01
N LEU A 9 -8.31 50.25 30.96
CA LEU A 9 -8.98 49.51 32.03
C LEU A 9 -8.20 48.23 32.39
N ARG A 10 -8.53 47.61 33.53
CA ARG A 10 -7.65 46.68 34.24
C ARG A 10 -7.95 45.20 34.00
N SER A 11 -6.86 44.43 33.94
CA SER A 11 -6.66 43.07 34.48
C SER A 11 -7.86 42.34 35.09
N LEU A 12 -8.10 41.12 34.59
CA LEU A 12 -8.52 39.98 35.40
C LEU A 12 -7.57 38.80 35.15
N PHE A 13 -7.22 38.07 36.21
CA PHE A 13 -6.38 36.86 36.13
C PHE A 13 -7.19 35.70 35.55
N GLY A 14 -6.62 34.99 34.57
CA GLY A 14 -7.14 33.74 34.03
C GLY A 14 -6.05 32.69 33.97
N LEU A 15 -5.86 31.93 35.07
CA LEU A 15 -4.80 30.93 35.19
C LEU A 15 -5.19 29.64 34.44
N ALA A 16 -4.80 29.54 33.16
CA ALA A 16 -4.93 28.28 32.42
C ALA A 16 -3.90 27.27 32.93
N LEU A 17 -4.36 26.13 33.46
CA LEU A 17 -3.47 25.06 33.92
C LEU A 17 -2.77 24.40 32.72
N ALA A 18 -1.44 24.39 32.74
CA ALA A 18 -0.68 23.48 31.90
C ALA A 18 -0.87 22.04 32.41
N THR A 19 -1.66 21.24 31.69
CA THR A 19 -1.76 19.79 31.95
C THR A 19 -0.47 19.12 31.49
N SER A 20 0.53 19.11 32.37
CA SER A 20 1.73 18.30 32.20
C SER A 20 1.33 16.83 32.18
N CYS A 21 1.33 16.21 31.00
CA CYS A 21 1.32 14.75 30.88
C CYS A 21 2.64 14.21 31.46
N THR A 22 2.64 13.92 32.76
CA THR A 22 3.69 13.14 33.41
C THR A 22 3.63 11.72 32.87
N SER A 23 4.35 11.47 31.78
CA SER A 23 4.69 10.13 31.34
C SER A 23 5.45 9.43 32.47
N ILE A 24 4.75 8.56 33.19
CA ILE A 24 5.36 7.75 34.24
C ILE A 24 6.46 6.93 33.58
N PRO A 25 7.75 7.11 33.92
CA PRO A 25 8.80 6.27 33.36
C PRO A 25 8.53 4.82 33.79
N PRO A 26 8.56 3.85 32.88
CA PRO A 26 8.24 2.46 33.22
C PRO A 26 9.19 1.98 34.32
N SER A 27 8.65 1.25 35.29
CA SER A 27 9.38 0.93 36.52
C SER A 27 10.65 0.10 36.21
N PRO A 28 11.67 0.13 37.09
CA PRO A 28 12.91 -0.64 36.86
C PRO A 28 12.70 -2.15 36.63
N HIS A 29 11.58 -2.72 37.08
CA HIS A 29 11.19 -4.10 36.77
C HIS A 29 10.81 -4.35 35.30
N ALA A 30 10.22 -3.37 34.60
CA ALA A 30 9.86 -3.53 33.19
C ALA A 30 11.11 -3.73 32.31
N TYR A 31 12.17 -2.96 32.56
CA TYR A 31 13.47 -3.13 31.89
C TYR A 31 14.21 -4.42 32.31
N ALA A 32 14.01 -4.90 33.54
CA ALA A 32 14.63 -6.14 34.01
C ALA A 32 14.05 -7.38 33.30
N LEU A 33 12.72 -7.45 33.12
CA LEU A 33 12.05 -8.56 32.43
C LEU A 33 12.43 -8.63 30.94
N ALA A 34 12.59 -7.48 30.27
CA ALA A 34 13.00 -7.41 28.87
C ALA A 34 14.39 -8.02 28.58
N ARG A 35 15.23 -8.26 29.61
CA ARG A 35 16.54 -8.92 29.49
C ARG A 35 16.51 -10.44 29.78
N LEU A 36 15.37 -11.01 30.13
CA LEU A 36 15.23 -12.43 30.49
C LEU A 36 14.47 -13.27 29.46
N VAL A 37 13.89 -12.65 28.43
CA VAL A 37 13.18 -13.35 27.35
C VAL A 37 14.19 -14.01 26.40
N THR A 38 14.27 -15.33 26.40
CA THR A 38 15.01 -16.09 25.38
C THR A 38 14.27 -16.06 24.04
N PRO A 39 14.95 -16.25 22.89
CA PRO A 39 14.32 -16.19 21.55
C PRO A 39 13.23 -17.26 21.27
N SER A 40 12.93 -18.12 22.24
CA SER A 40 12.02 -19.27 22.14
C SER A 40 10.60 -19.00 22.61
N ASP A 41 10.35 -17.93 23.38
CA ASP A 41 9.05 -17.67 24.00
C ASP A 41 8.35 -16.44 23.40
N ASN A 42 7.78 -16.64 22.20
CA ASN A 42 6.92 -15.63 21.59
C ASN A 42 5.63 -15.40 22.39
N THR A 43 5.17 -16.37 23.18
CA THR A 43 3.82 -16.31 23.81
C THR A 43 3.71 -15.13 24.79
N LEU A 44 4.72 -14.93 25.64
CA LEU A 44 4.80 -13.79 26.54
C LEU A 44 4.98 -12.46 25.79
N ARG A 45 5.64 -12.48 24.63
CA ARG A 45 5.87 -11.27 23.81
C ARG A 45 4.59 -10.83 23.10
N ASP A 46 3.84 -11.78 22.54
CA ASP A 46 2.55 -11.55 21.87
C ASP A 46 1.46 -11.13 22.88
N HIS A 47 1.51 -11.63 24.12
CA HIS A 47 0.63 -11.17 25.20
C HIS A 47 0.94 -9.74 25.70
N LEU A 48 2.20 -9.30 25.66
CA LEU A 48 2.61 -7.93 26.04
C LEU A 48 2.46 -6.92 24.89
N PHE A 49 2.57 -7.37 23.63
CA PHE A 49 2.47 -6.57 22.43
C PHE A 49 1.59 -7.27 21.39
N PRO A 50 0.25 -7.25 21.54
CA PRO A 50 -0.65 -7.99 20.65
C PRO A 50 -0.49 -7.58 19.19
N VAL A 51 -0.24 -8.57 18.33
CA VAL A 51 -0.13 -8.40 16.88
C VAL A 51 -1.46 -7.90 16.33
N LYS A 52 -1.47 -6.62 15.92
CA LYS A 52 -2.66 -5.96 15.35
C LYS A 52 -3.08 -6.66 14.05
N SER A 53 -4.35 -7.08 14.00
CA SER A 53 -4.94 -7.76 12.85
C SER A 53 -5.17 -6.81 11.67
N ARG A 54 -5.42 -7.40 10.49
CA ARG A 54 -5.96 -6.70 9.30
C ARG A 54 -7.10 -5.71 9.66
N GLN A 55 -8.10 -6.18 10.43
CA GLN A 55 -9.26 -5.40 10.84
C GLN A 55 -8.90 -4.14 11.65
N TYR A 56 -7.82 -4.19 12.45
CA TYR A 56 -7.34 -3.01 13.20
C TYR A 56 -6.88 -1.89 12.25
N TYR A 57 -6.15 -2.21 11.19
CA TYR A 57 -5.64 -1.21 10.25
C TYR A 57 -6.71 -0.75 9.25
N GLU A 58 -7.59 -1.64 8.78
CA GLU A 58 -8.68 -1.29 7.87
C GLU A 58 -9.73 -0.37 8.51
N SER A 59 -10.14 -0.65 9.75
CA SER A 59 -11.09 0.19 10.49
C SER A 59 -10.54 1.59 10.81
N ARG A 60 -9.21 1.74 10.82
CA ARG A 60 -8.50 3.03 10.97
C ARG A 60 -8.18 3.70 9.64
N GLY A 61 -8.39 3.04 8.50
CA GLY A 61 -7.98 3.53 7.18
C GLY A 61 -6.46 3.61 6.99
N GLU A 62 -5.67 2.87 7.78
CA GLU A 62 -4.21 2.86 7.71
C GLU A 62 -3.67 1.81 6.72
N ALA A 63 -4.48 0.81 6.36
CA ALA A 63 -4.20 -0.13 5.27
C ALA A 63 -5.50 -0.62 4.60
N VAL A 64 -5.40 -1.10 3.36
CA VAL A 64 -6.53 -1.61 2.55
C VAL A 64 -6.15 -2.91 1.84
N TRP A 65 -7.03 -3.92 1.88
CA TRP A 65 -6.92 -5.17 1.11
C TRP A 65 -7.93 -5.25 -0.05
N ASN A 66 -9.10 -4.63 0.10
CA ASN A 66 -10.16 -4.54 -0.91
C ASN A 66 -11.02 -3.28 -0.65
N VAL A 67 -11.80 -2.84 -1.64
CA VAL A 67 -12.64 -1.63 -1.52
C VAL A 67 -14.13 -1.99 -1.66
N PRO A 68 -14.87 -2.21 -0.55
CA PRO A 68 -16.28 -2.58 -0.61
C PRO A 68 -17.14 -1.59 -1.43
N THR A 69 -17.65 -2.06 -2.57
CA THR A 69 -18.46 -1.27 -3.50
C THR A 69 -19.58 -2.11 -4.13
N LYS A 70 -20.61 -1.43 -4.64
CA LYS A 70 -21.69 -2.04 -5.43
C LYS A 70 -21.38 -2.06 -6.94
N GLU A 71 -20.47 -1.22 -7.38
CA GLU A 71 -20.08 -1.13 -8.79
C GLU A 71 -19.25 -2.36 -9.19
N ARG A 72 -19.41 -2.80 -10.44
CA ARG A 72 -18.56 -3.85 -11.02
C ARG A 72 -17.22 -3.24 -11.39
N ALA A 73 -16.35 -3.10 -10.40
CA ALA A 73 -15.00 -2.57 -10.56
C ALA A 73 -13.99 -3.38 -9.76
N VAL A 74 -12.79 -3.55 -10.30
CA VAL A 74 -11.63 -4.17 -9.66
C VAL A 74 -10.35 -3.40 -10.00
N ALA A 75 -9.31 -3.53 -9.17
CA ALA A 75 -7.99 -3.01 -9.48
C ALA A 75 -7.03 -4.17 -9.79
N ILE A 76 -6.49 -4.20 -11.00
CA ILE A 76 -5.40 -5.10 -11.37
C ILE A 76 -4.09 -4.43 -10.94
N THR A 77 -3.24 -5.16 -10.21
CA THR A 77 -2.00 -4.60 -9.66
C THR A 77 -0.79 -5.47 -9.99
N PHE A 78 0.35 -4.82 -10.25
CA PHE A 78 1.60 -5.47 -10.65
C PHE A 78 2.73 -5.08 -9.70
N ASP A 79 3.32 -6.07 -9.03
CA ASP A 79 4.46 -5.86 -8.12
C ASP A 79 5.81 -6.14 -8.83
N ASP A 80 6.89 -5.68 -8.18
CA ASP A 80 8.31 -5.76 -8.56
C ASP A 80 8.78 -4.95 -9.79
N GLY A 81 7.90 -4.29 -10.54
CA GLY A 81 8.23 -3.59 -11.79
C GLY A 81 9.19 -2.40 -11.66
N PRO A 82 9.54 -1.75 -12.80
CA PRO A 82 9.31 -2.20 -14.17
C PRO A 82 10.30 -3.30 -14.63
N ASN A 83 10.01 -3.88 -15.81
CA ASN A 83 10.82 -4.89 -16.49
C ASN A 83 10.73 -4.76 -18.03
N PRO A 84 11.86 -4.56 -18.75
CA PRO A 84 11.85 -4.26 -20.19
C PRO A 84 11.42 -5.42 -21.10
N LYS A 85 11.33 -6.67 -20.59
CA LYS A 85 10.79 -7.81 -21.34
C LYS A 85 9.26 -7.92 -21.19
N PHE A 86 8.71 -7.53 -20.05
CA PHE A 86 7.34 -7.90 -19.65
C PHE A 86 6.40 -6.70 -19.46
N THR A 87 6.80 -5.61 -18.82
CA THR A 87 5.94 -4.42 -18.62
C THR A 87 5.38 -3.89 -19.94
N PRO A 88 6.16 -3.71 -21.03
CA PRO A 88 5.61 -3.28 -22.32
C PRO A 88 4.59 -4.25 -22.95
N ARG A 89 4.59 -5.52 -22.50
CA ARG A 89 3.62 -6.54 -22.95
C ARG A 89 2.36 -6.50 -22.10
N VAL A 90 2.48 -6.23 -20.79
CA VAL A 90 1.35 -5.99 -19.88
C VAL A 90 0.60 -4.72 -20.32
N LEU A 91 1.29 -3.59 -20.48
CA LEU A 91 0.74 -2.32 -20.96
C LEU A 91 -0.06 -2.51 -22.27
N LYS A 92 0.54 -3.18 -23.26
CA LYS A 92 -0.13 -3.49 -24.54
C LYS A 92 -1.41 -4.32 -24.39
N LEU A 93 -1.52 -5.18 -23.37
CA LEU A 93 -2.76 -5.92 -23.09
C LEU A 93 -3.79 -5.04 -22.37
N LEU A 94 -3.37 -4.27 -21.37
CA LEU A 94 -4.22 -3.32 -20.65
C LEU A 94 -4.85 -2.32 -21.63
N HIS A 95 -4.04 -1.69 -22.49
CA HIS A 95 -4.47 -0.81 -23.57
C HIS A 95 -5.50 -1.47 -24.50
N LYS A 96 -5.24 -2.70 -24.96
CA LYS A 96 -6.14 -3.44 -25.86
C LYS A 96 -7.55 -3.60 -25.27
N TYR A 97 -7.64 -3.83 -23.96
CA TYR A 97 -8.91 -4.05 -23.26
C TYR A 97 -9.44 -2.79 -22.54
N ARG A 98 -8.76 -1.64 -22.68
CA ARG A 98 -9.08 -0.36 -22.01
C ARG A 98 -9.12 -0.48 -20.48
N ALA A 99 -8.20 -1.27 -19.93
CA ALA A 99 -8.05 -1.48 -18.49
C ALA A 99 -6.99 -0.51 -17.93
N HIS A 100 -7.26 0.12 -16.79
CA HIS A 100 -6.23 0.71 -15.95
C HIS A 100 -5.69 -0.32 -14.94
N ALA A 101 -4.56 0.00 -14.31
CA ALA A 101 -3.86 -0.85 -13.36
C ALA A 101 -2.97 0.00 -12.43
N THR A 102 -2.52 -0.57 -11.31
CA THR A 102 -1.51 0.07 -10.43
C THR A 102 -0.23 -0.77 -10.38
N PHE A 103 0.88 -0.16 -10.78
CA PHE A 103 2.22 -0.76 -10.78
C PHE A 103 2.95 -0.37 -9.49
N PHE A 104 3.18 -1.32 -8.60
CA PHE A 104 3.98 -1.17 -7.38
C PHE A 104 5.45 -1.43 -7.74
N VAL A 105 6.15 -0.36 -8.10
CA VAL A 105 7.50 -0.41 -8.67
C VAL A 105 8.60 -0.35 -7.60
N ILE A 106 9.68 -1.08 -7.86
CA ILE A 106 10.90 -1.08 -7.04
C ILE A 106 11.80 0.08 -7.48
N GLY A 107 12.22 0.94 -6.56
CA GLY A 107 13.00 2.16 -6.86
C GLY A 107 14.25 1.92 -7.71
N ALA A 108 15.03 0.86 -7.41
CA ALA A 108 16.19 0.49 -8.21
C ALA A 108 15.87 0.07 -9.66
N ASN A 109 14.64 -0.40 -9.95
CA ASN A 109 14.19 -0.71 -11.30
C ASN A 109 13.69 0.56 -12.03
N VAL A 110 13.07 1.49 -11.31
CA VAL A 110 12.69 2.82 -11.85
C VAL A 110 13.93 3.58 -12.32
N ASP A 111 15.02 3.58 -11.54
CA ASP A 111 16.28 4.24 -11.94
C ASP A 111 17.03 3.51 -13.08
N GLN A 112 16.66 2.27 -13.41
CA GLN A 112 17.16 1.53 -14.59
C GLN A 112 16.29 1.74 -15.84
N HIS A 113 14.98 1.95 -15.65
CA HIS A 113 13.98 2.01 -16.72
C HIS A 113 12.94 3.13 -16.51
N PRO A 114 13.36 4.40 -16.34
CA PRO A 114 12.43 5.50 -16.12
C PRO A 114 11.50 5.73 -17.33
N GLU A 115 11.90 5.31 -18.53
CA GLU A 115 11.07 5.33 -19.74
C GLU A 115 9.80 4.47 -19.63
N LEU A 116 9.87 3.37 -18.86
CA LEU A 116 8.72 2.48 -18.66
C LEU A 116 7.74 3.06 -17.64
N VAL A 117 8.24 3.74 -16.60
CA VAL A 117 7.40 4.46 -15.63
C VAL A 117 6.72 5.67 -16.26
N GLN A 118 7.39 6.39 -17.16
CA GLN A 118 6.73 7.42 -17.95
C GLN A 118 5.65 6.82 -18.86
N GLN A 119 5.92 5.67 -19.51
CA GLN A 119 4.93 4.97 -20.34
C GLN A 119 3.71 4.49 -19.52
N GLU A 120 3.92 3.95 -18.32
CA GLU A 120 2.84 3.57 -17.38
C GLU A 120 1.90 4.76 -17.11
N VAL A 121 2.46 5.94 -16.81
CA VAL A 121 1.69 7.16 -16.53
C VAL A 121 1.03 7.73 -17.78
N ASP A 122 1.71 7.72 -18.93
CA ASP A 122 1.21 8.26 -20.20
C ASP A 122 0.05 7.40 -20.77
N GLU A 123 0.05 6.09 -20.52
CA GLU A 123 -1.07 5.19 -20.86
C GLU A 123 -2.21 5.21 -19.80
N GLY A 124 -2.10 6.04 -18.76
CA GLY A 124 -3.16 6.30 -17.77
C GLY A 124 -3.13 5.41 -16.52
N HIS A 125 -2.07 4.63 -16.32
CA HIS A 125 -1.92 3.77 -15.14
C HIS A 125 -1.40 4.54 -13.91
N GLU A 126 -1.54 3.92 -12.74
CA GLU A 126 -1.01 4.44 -11.49
C GLU A 126 0.34 3.79 -11.16
N VAL A 127 1.29 4.60 -10.67
CA VAL A 127 2.61 4.13 -10.22
C VAL A 127 2.72 4.32 -8.71
N ALA A 128 3.13 3.27 -8.02
CA ALA A 128 3.09 3.14 -6.57
C ALA A 128 4.38 2.53 -6.02
N ASN A 129 4.61 2.71 -4.71
CA ASN A 129 5.91 2.43 -4.09
C ASN A 129 6.02 0.98 -3.59
N HIS A 130 7.12 0.28 -3.93
CA HIS A 130 7.40 -1.09 -3.49
C HIS A 130 8.79 -1.28 -2.84
N THR A 131 9.30 -0.24 -2.15
CA THR A 131 10.69 -0.14 -1.64
C THR A 131 11.76 -0.05 -2.74
N TYR A 132 12.99 0.33 -2.37
CA TYR A 132 14.05 0.59 -3.35
C TYR A 132 14.76 -0.69 -3.77
N ASN A 133 14.91 -1.66 -2.86
CA ASN A 133 15.69 -2.89 -3.07
C ASN A 133 14.89 -4.20 -2.87
N HIS A 134 13.60 -4.15 -2.49
CA HIS A 134 12.81 -5.32 -2.07
C HIS A 134 13.56 -6.20 -1.04
N LYS A 135 14.04 -5.56 0.03
CA LYS A 135 14.69 -6.21 1.18
C LYS A 135 13.67 -6.97 2.05
N ASN A 136 14.16 -7.83 2.94
CA ASN A 136 13.31 -8.46 3.96
C ASN A 136 12.92 -7.45 5.04
N ILE A 137 11.82 -6.74 4.81
CA ILE A 137 11.26 -5.71 5.71
C ILE A 137 10.93 -6.21 7.13
N ARG A 138 10.87 -7.54 7.37
CA ARG A 138 10.65 -8.13 8.70
C ARG A 138 11.80 -7.89 9.68
N THR A 139 13.00 -7.56 9.17
CA THR A 139 14.21 -7.31 9.98
C THR A 139 14.67 -5.85 9.98
N GLN A 140 13.94 -4.95 9.34
CA GLN A 140 14.30 -3.53 9.24
C GLN A 140 13.68 -2.70 10.38
N SER A 141 14.41 -1.68 10.82
CA SER A 141 13.90 -0.60 11.67
C SER A 141 12.95 0.33 10.91
N GLN A 142 12.32 1.28 11.61
CA GLN A 142 11.42 2.25 10.95
C GLN A 142 12.21 3.15 9.99
N ASP A 143 13.32 3.71 10.45
CA ASP A 143 14.24 4.57 9.69
C ASP A 143 14.74 3.89 8.40
N GLU A 144 15.07 2.59 8.45
CA GLU A 144 15.48 1.80 7.28
C GLU A 144 14.34 1.51 6.28
N LEU A 145 13.09 1.50 6.74
CA LEU A 145 11.92 1.41 5.86
C LEU A 145 11.59 2.77 5.26
N GLU A 146 11.75 3.85 6.03
CA GLU A 146 11.58 5.22 5.54
C GLU A 146 12.62 5.59 4.47
N ASP A 147 13.90 5.18 4.59
CA ASP A 147 14.91 5.34 3.51
C ASP A 147 14.51 4.59 2.23
N GLU A 148 14.11 3.33 2.36
CA GLU A 148 13.70 2.50 1.22
C GLU A 148 12.43 3.04 0.52
N ILE A 149 11.51 3.64 1.26
CA ILE A 149 10.31 4.28 0.72
C ILE A 149 10.65 5.65 0.12
N GLU A 150 11.37 6.53 0.81
CA GLU A 150 11.71 7.89 0.35
C GLU A 150 12.58 7.84 -0.92
N ARG A 151 13.60 6.98 -0.98
CA ARG A 151 14.42 6.84 -2.18
C ARG A 151 13.58 6.38 -3.38
N THR A 152 12.59 5.53 -3.15
CA THR A 152 11.64 5.09 -4.18
C THR A 152 10.67 6.21 -4.55
N GLN A 153 10.21 7.04 -3.60
CA GLN A 153 9.46 8.26 -3.90
C GLN A 153 10.26 9.20 -4.80
N GLN A 154 11.55 9.40 -4.52
CA GLN A 154 12.42 10.23 -5.37
C GLN A 154 12.63 9.63 -6.77
N SER A 155 12.75 8.30 -6.91
CA SER A 155 12.86 7.64 -8.22
C SER A 155 11.57 7.75 -9.03
N ILE A 156 10.41 7.52 -8.40
CA ILE A 156 9.08 7.73 -9.01
C ILE A 156 8.89 9.21 -9.35
N GLU A 157 9.22 10.14 -8.46
CA GLU A 157 9.09 11.60 -8.70
C GLU A 157 9.93 12.08 -9.89
N ARG A 158 11.12 11.51 -10.10
CA ARG A 158 11.96 11.77 -11.30
C ARG A 158 11.36 11.24 -12.60
N ALA A 159 10.66 10.10 -12.57
CA ALA A 159 10.20 9.38 -13.77
C ALA A 159 8.70 9.58 -14.10
N ALA A 160 7.88 9.93 -13.12
CA ALA A 160 6.43 10.14 -13.22
C ALA A 160 6.00 11.60 -12.93
N GLY A 161 6.94 12.49 -12.58
CA GLY A 161 6.69 13.90 -12.28
C GLY A 161 5.90 14.17 -10.99
N LYS A 162 5.65 13.14 -10.18
CA LYS A 162 4.89 13.21 -8.92
C LYS A 162 5.33 12.08 -7.98
N ARG A 163 5.23 12.30 -6.66
CA ARG A 163 5.32 11.23 -5.65
C ARG A 163 4.06 10.38 -5.66
N SER A 164 4.16 9.13 -5.22
CA SER A 164 2.98 8.28 -5.00
C SER A 164 2.34 8.55 -3.65
N ILE A 165 1.04 8.26 -3.55
CA ILE A 165 0.28 8.24 -2.29
C ILE A 165 0.01 6.79 -1.82
N LEU A 166 0.47 5.78 -2.57
CA LEU A 166 0.27 4.37 -2.26
C LEU A 166 1.61 3.65 -2.09
N PHE A 167 1.67 2.78 -1.08
CA PHE A 167 2.80 1.89 -0.82
C PHE A 167 2.29 0.46 -0.62
N ARG A 168 2.97 -0.52 -1.23
CA ARG A 168 2.78 -1.93 -0.92
C ARG A 168 4.06 -2.50 -0.32
N PRO A 169 4.02 -3.10 0.88
CA PRO A 169 5.20 -3.74 1.45
C PRO A 169 5.59 -5.03 0.71
N PRO A 170 6.89 -5.24 0.42
CA PRO A 170 7.45 -6.52 -0.03
C PRO A 170 6.87 -7.74 0.68
N THR A 171 6.48 -8.76 -0.09
CA THR A 171 5.82 -10.00 0.39
C THR A 171 4.50 -9.78 1.17
N GLY A 172 3.87 -8.61 1.05
CA GLY A 172 2.62 -8.26 1.74
C GLY A 172 2.72 -8.19 3.27
N TYR A 173 3.94 -8.14 3.83
CA TYR A 173 4.13 -8.14 5.29
C TYR A 173 3.83 -6.76 5.91
N TYR A 174 2.93 -6.74 6.88
CA TYR A 174 2.53 -5.53 7.60
C TYR A 174 2.80 -5.66 9.10
N SER A 175 3.19 -4.55 9.71
CA SER A 175 3.40 -4.37 11.15
C SER A 175 3.17 -2.89 11.49
N SER A 176 3.13 -2.52 12.78
CA SER A 176 3.02 -1.09 13.12
C SER A 176 4.24 -0.28 12.66
N THR A 177 5.42 -0.88 12.56
CA THR A 177 6.62 -0.25 11.99
C THR A 177 6.44 0.05 10.50
N VAL A 178 5.94 -0.92 9.73
CA VAL A 178 5.68 -0.76 8.28
C VAL A 178 4.58 0.29 8.03
N ILE A 179 3.51 0.25 8.82
CA ILE A 179 2.38 1.18 8.73
C ILE A 179 2.80 2.61 9.11
N GLN A 180 3.63 2.78 10.14
CA GLN A 180 4.14 4.10 10.53
C GLN A 180 5.12 4.65 9.50
N ALA A 181 6.09 3.86 9.03
CA ALA A 181 7.05 4.27 8.00
C ALA A 181 6.35 4.73 6.72
N ALA A 182 5.36 3.98 6.24
CA ALA A 182 4.55 4.37 5.08
C ALA A 182 3.82 5.70 5.32
N LYS A 183 3.27 5.89 6.52
CA LYS A 183 2.48 7.07 6.91
C LYS A 183 3.31 8.34 7.07
N GLU A 184 4.51 8.28 7.64
CA GLU A 184 5.43 9.42 7.69
C GLU A 184 5.87 9.83 6.26
N GLN A 185 6.00 8.85 5.36
CA GLN A 185 6.26 9.06 3.93
C GLN A 185 4.99 9.33 3.09
N GLY A 186 3.89 9.72 3.74
CA GLY A 186 2.65 10.19 3.10
C GLY A 186 1.83 9.13 2.36
N CYS A 187 2.14 7.83 2.55
CA CYS A 187 1.56 6.73 1.80
C CYS A 187 0.48 5.96 2.59
N LEU A 188 -0.60 5.59 1.89
CA LEU A 188 -1.54 4.55 2.33
C LEU A 188 -0.97 3.16 2.00
N VAL A 189 -1.08 2.22 2.94
CA VAL A 189 -0.64 0.83 2.72
C VAL A 189 -1.70 0.05 1.94
N VAL A 190 -1.31 -0.55 0.82
CA VAL A 190 -2.18 -1.33 -0.07
C VAL A 190 -1.69 -2.77 -0.16
N ILE A 191 -2.51 -3.71 0.32
CA ILE A 191 -2.37 -5.15 0.10
C ILE A 191 -3.39 -5.56 -0.99
N TRP A 192 -3.32 -6.80 -1.45
CA TRP A 192 -4.31 -7.40 -2.35
C TRP A 192 -5.45 -8.06 -1.55
N SER A 193 -6.53 -8.42 -2.24
CA SER A 193 -7.70 -9.08 -1.66
C SER A 193 -7.38 -10.54 -1.33
N TRP A 194 -7.98 -11.08 -0.26
CA TRP A 194 -7.47 -12.30 0.40
C TRP A 194 -7.32 -13.51 -0.53
N ASP A 195 -8.30 -13.71 -1.42
CA ASP A 195 -8.34 -14.83 -2.38
C ASP A 195 -7.83 -14.43 -3.79
N GLN A 196 -7.19 -13.27 -3.91
CA GLN A 196 -6.68 -12.68 -5.16
C GLN A 196 -5.13 -12.56 -5.20
N ASP A 197 -4.45 -13.46 -4.49
CA ASP A 197 -3.05 -13.83 -4.77
C ASP A 197 -3.03 -14.80 -5.95
N THR A 198 -2.45 -14.38 -7.08
CA THR A 198 -2.36 -15.24 -8.28
C THR A 198 -1.27 -16.30 -8.20
N ARG A 199 -0.30 -16.13 -7.28
CA ARG A 199 0.94 -16.92 -7.19
C ARG A 199 1.67 -17.09 -8.51
N ASP A 200 1.54 -16.12 -9.41
CA ASP A 200 2.18 -16.18 -10.72
C ASP A 200 3.71 -16.23 -10.61
N TRP A 201 4.29 -15.74 -9.51
CA TRP A 201 5.71 -15.82 -9.14
C TRP A 201 6.20 -17.24 -8.78
N GLU A 202 5.32 -18.18 -8.48
CA GLU A 202 5.71 -19.58 -8.23
C GLU A 202 6.04 -20.30 -9.56
N ARG A 203 7.13 -21.07 -9.56
CA ARG A 203 7.69 -21.73 -10.76
C ARG A 203 6.72 -22.69 -11.46
N GLU A 204 5.86 -23.36 -10.69
CA GLU A 204 4.93 -24.38 -11.17
C GLU A 204 3.56 -23.79 -11.56
N THR A 205 3.33 -22.49 -11.32
CA THR A 205 2.05 -21.83 -11.62
C THR A 205 1.85 -21.68 -13.13
N THR A 206 0.66 -22.05 -13.59
CA THR A 206 0.26 -22.04 -15.01
C THR A 206 -0.74 -20.93 -15.32
N ALA A 207 -0.87 -20.57 -16.59
CA ALA A 207 -1.91 -19.66 -17.03
C ALA A 207 -3.33 -20.12 -16.65
N ASP A 208 -3.60 -21.44 -16.67
CA ASP A 208 -4.91 -22.00 -16.28
C ASP A 208 -5.17 -21.87 -14.78
N SER A 209 -4.19 -22.12 -13.92
CA SER A 209 -4.35 -21.96 -12.47
C SER A 209 -4.52 -20.49 -12.06
N ILE A 210 -3.83 -19.56 -12.72
CA ILE A 210 -4.03 -18.11 -12.52
C ILE A 210 -5.45 -17.69 -12.93
N VAL A 211 -5.88 -18.07 -14.15
CA VAL A 211 -7.22 -17.77 -14.68
C VAL A 211 -8.31 -18.33 -13.77
N GLN A 212 -8.17 -19.57 -13.32
CA GLN A 212 -9.11 -20.20 -12.40
C GLN A 212 -9.16 -19.45 -11.06
N SER A 213 -8.00 -19.17 -10.44
CA SER A 213 -7.93 -18.52 -9.13
C SER A 213 -8.62 -17.15 -9.13
N VAL A 214 -8.33 -16.30 -10.12
CA VAL A 214 -8.93 -14.96 -10.22
C VAL A 214 -10.42 -15.04 -10.49
N LEU A 215 -10.85 -15.84 -11.47
CA LEU A 215 -12.22 -15.80 -11.98
C LEU A 215 -13.26 -16.56 -11.13
N SER A 216 -12.85 -17.45 -10.22
CA SER A 216 -13.77 -18.08 -9.25
C SER A 216 -13.93 -17.32 -7.94
N HIS A 217 -13.00 -16.41 -7.61
CA HIS A 217 -13.05 -15.60 -6.38
C HIS A 217 -13.27 -14.11 -6.66
N LEU A 218 -13.72 -13.77 -7.86
CA LEU A 218 -13.90 -12.39 -8.35
C LEU A 218 -15.10 -11.69 -7.69
N HIS A 219 -14.83 -10.65 -6.91
CA HIS A 219 -15.82 -9.79 -6.27
C HIS A 219 -15.67 -8.31 -6.65
N ASN A 220 -16.76 -7.55 -6.53
CA ASN A 220 -16.74 -6.09 -6.64
C ASN A 220 -15.81 -5.48 -5.57
N GLY A 221 -14.82 -4.70 -6.00
CA GLY A 221 -13.86 -4.06 -5.10
C GLY A 221 -12.57 -4.84 -4.86
N ASP A 222 -12.35 -5.96 -5.56
CA ASP A 222 -11.10 -6.72 -5.45
C ASP A 222 -9.89 -5.92 -5.95
N ILE A 223 -8.76 -6.12 -5.26
CA ILE A 223 -7.41 -5.68 -5.63
C ILE A 223 -6.61 -6.95 -5.91
N ILE A 224 -6.21 -7.17 -7.16
CA ILE A 224 -5.67 -8.45 -7.64
C ILE A 224 -4.15 -8.34 -7.81
N LEU A 225 -3.40 -9.25 -7.18
CA LEU A 225 -1.93 -9.29 -7.26
C LEU A 225 -1.45 -10.12 -8.46
N PHE A 226 -0.69 -9.50 -9.35
CA PHE A 226 0.21 -10.13 -10.31
C PHE A 226 1.62 -9.55 -10.13
N HIS A 227 2.62 -10.10 -10.83
CA HIS A 227 3.94 -9.49 -10.93
C HIS A 227 4.25 -9.24 -12.42
N ASP A 228 4.87 -8.13 -12.77
CA ASP A 228 5.43 -7.93 -14.12
C ASP A 228 6.95 -8.20 -14.16
N ARG A 229 7.56 -8.42 -12.99
CA ARG A 229 8.94 -8.90 -12.83
C ARG A 229 8.96 -10.32 -12.23
N ALA A 230 9.48 -10.55 -11.01
CA ALA A 230 9.54 -11.88 -10.36
C ALA A 230 9.99 -13.12 -11.21
N GLY A 231 10.74 -12.96 -12.30
CA GLY A 231 11.24 -14.07 -13.14
C GLY A 231 10.70 -14.06 -14.57
N ASP A 232 10.20 -15.20 -15.06
CA ASP A 232 9.50 -15.26 -16.37
C ASP A 232 7.99 -15.08 -16.16
N ARG A 233 7.38 -14.08 -16.81
CA ARG A 233 5.95 -13.74 -16.76
C ARG A 233 5.15 -14.24 -17.96
N SER A 234 5.65 -15.25 -18.68
CA SER A 234 4.94 -15.81 -19.84
C SER A 234 3.58 -16.41 -19.47
N GLU A 235 3.44 -17.06 -18.30
CA GLU A 235 2.15 -17.55 -17.81
C GLU A 235 1.23 -16.42 -17.36
N THR A 236 1.76 -15.40 -16.66
CA THR A 236 1.04 -14.15 -16.33
C THR A 236 0.43 -13.52 -17.57
N LEU A 237 1.20 -13.36 -18.65
CA LEU A 237 0.70 -12.79 -19.91
C LEU A 237 -0.36 -13.67 -20.59
N ARG A 238 -0.19 -15.01 -20.57
CA ARG A 238 -1.20 -15.96 -21.08
C ARG A 238 -2.49 -15.92 -20.26
N ALA A 239 -2.40 -15.69 -18.95
CA ALA A 239 -3.55 -15.53 -18.07
C ALA A 239 -4.28 -14.19 -18.33
N LEU A 240 -3.56 -13.07 -18.36
CA LEU A 240 -4.12 -11.74 -18.67
C LEU A 240 -4.83 -11.71 -20.03
N HIS A 241 -4.30 -12.42 -21.02
CA HIS A 241 -4.93 -12.63 -22.33
C HIS A 241 -6.35 -13.23 -22.28
N ARG A 242 -6.72 -13.89 -21.17
CA ARG A 242 -8.02 -14.53 -20.92
C ARG A 242 -8.83 -13.81 -19.83
N ILE A 243 -8.17 -13.32 -18.79
CA ILE A 243 -8.82 -12.60 -17.67
C ILE A 243 -9.40 -11.25 -18.14
N LEU A 244 -8.61 -10.44 -18.86
CA LEU A 244 -9.06 -9.11 -19.30
C LEU A 244 -10.34 -9.13 -20.17
N PRO A 245 -10.49 -9.99 -21.21
CA PRO A 245 -11.75 -10.09 -21.94
C PRO A 245 -12.91 -10.62 -21.09
N GLU A 246 -12.67 -11.58 -20.19
CA GLU A 246 -13.71 -12.13 -19.32
C GLU A 246 -14.22 -11.08 -18.32
N LEU A 247 -13.32 -10.26 -17.75
CA LEU A 247 -13.71 -9.12 -16.90
C LEU A 247 -14.60 -8.14 -17.68
N GLN A 248 -14.19 -7.80 -18.91
CA GLN A 248 -14.96 -6.91 -19.79
C GLN A 248 -16.33 -7.51 -20.16
N GLU A 249 -16.43 -8.81 -20.45
CA GLU A 249 -17.69 -9.50 -20.78
C GLU A 249 -18.62 -9.62 -19.56
N ARG A 250 -18.07 -9.84 -18.37
CA ARG A 250 -18.79 -9.78 -17.08
C ARG A 250 -19.16 -8.36 -16.64
N GLY A 251 -18.80 -7.35 -17.43
CA GLY A 251 -19.09 -5.94 -17.17
C GLY A 251 -18.32 -5.33 -16.00
N TYR A 252 -17.09 -5.80 -15.74
CA TYR A 252 -16.18 -5.21 -14.77
C TYR A 252 -15.27 -4.14 -15.39
N GLU A 253 -15.24 -2.96 -14.78
CA GLU A 253 -14.21 -1.95 -15.06
C GLU A 253 -12.90 -2.30 -14.32
N CYS A 254 -11.78 -2.19 -15.02
CA CYS A 254 -10.44 -2.36 -14.44
C CYS A 254 -9.86 -0.97 -14.18
N LEU A 255 -9.74 -0.61 -12.89
CA LEU A 255 -9.37 0.71 -12.42
C LEU A 255 -7.97 0.72 -11.78
N THR A 256 -7.37 1.89 -11.62
CA THR A 256 -6.28 2.07 -10.65
C THR A 256 -6.82 1.90 -9.22
N VAL A 257 -5.96 1.57 -8.26
CA VAL A 257 -6.33 1.49 -6.83
C VAL A 257 -6.84 2.86 -6.34
N SER A 258 -6.21 3.98 -6.74
CA SER A 258 -6.70 5.32 -6.40
C SER A 258 -8.07 5.67 -7.00
N GLU A 259 -8.44 5.12 -8.15
CA GLU A 259 -9.80 5.28 -8.72
C GLU A 259 -10.79 4.38 -7.97
N LEU A 260 -10.45 3.10 -7.74
CA LEU A 260 -11.28 2.15 -7.02
C LEU A 260 -11.61 2.65 -5.61
N LEU A 261 -10.63 3.23 -4.89
CA LEU A 261 -10.80 3.86 -3.58
C LEU A 261 -11.85 4.98 -3.56
N ARG A 262 -12.09 5.69 -4.67
CA ARG A 262 -13.12 6.73 -4.78
C ARG A 262 -14.53 6.17 -4.87
N LEU A 263 -14.70 4.89 -5.22
CA LEU A 263 -15.98 4.19 -5.22
C LEU A 263 -16.42 3.73 -3.82
N LYS A 264 -15.59 3.94 -2.78
CA LYS A 264 -15.91 3.63 -1.39
C LYS A 264 -17.10 4.47 -0.92
N ASN A 265 -18.27 3.85 -0.85
CA ASN A 265 -19.51 4.50 -0.42
C ASN A 265 -19.37 5.05 1.02
N PRO A 266 -19.75 6.31 1.30
CA PRO A 266 -19.62 6.90 2.65
C PRO A 266 -20.43 6.22 3.77
N THR A 267 -21.31 5.28 3.43
CA THR A 267 -22.34 4.71 4.31
C THR A 267 -21.92 3.43 5.05
N GLN A 268 -20.62 3.16 5.21
CA GLN A 268 -20.09 2.14 6.13
C GLN A 268 -19.05 2.69 7.12
N THR A 269 -19.36 3.82 7.74
CA THR A 269 -19.06 3.96 9.17
C THR A 269 -20.07 3.12 9.94
N SER A 270 -19.64 2.13 10.73
CA SER A 270 -20.57 1.38 11.59
C SER A 270 -21.28 2.34 12.56
N PRO A 271 -22.63 2.36 12.60
CA PRO A 271 -23.29 2.68 13.84
C PRO A 271 -23.04 1.50 14.79
N ASP A 272 -22.29 1.75 15.87
CA ASP A 272 -22.59 1.32 17.24
C ASP A 272 -21.50 1.85 18.18
N ALA A 273 -21.89 2.14 19.42
CA ALA A 273 -21.08 2.77 20.47
C ALA A 273 -21.24 2.02 21.80
#